data_AF-A0A6I4NGV5-F1
#
_entry.id   AF-A0A6I4NGV5-F1
#
_cell.length_a   1.000
_cell.length_b   1.000
_cell.length_c   1.000
_cell.angle_alpha   90.00
_cell.angle_beta   90.00
_cell.angle_gamma   90.00
#
_symmetry.space_group_name_H-M   'P 1'
#
loop_
_entity.id
_entity.type
_entity.pdbx_description
1 polymer ?
#
loop_
_entity_poly.entity_id
_entity_poly.type
_entity_poly.pdbx_seq_one_letter_code
_entity_poly.pdbx_strand_id
1 'polypeptide(L)'
;MFELINNLYGMDSLSLKVDVDFKQLLKVVKQLSPSEKLKLNDAIWKDDIEIPIEHQKIVLERIQKSKNSPERMLDWDEVSDLPIQ
;
A
#
# COMPACT_ATOMS: atom_id res chain seq x y z
N MET A 1 -26.60 -27.66 10.73
CA MET A 1 -26.72 -26.64 9.65
C MET A 1 -25.64 -25.57 9.78
N PHE A 2 -25.43 -24.97 10.97
CA PHE A 2 -24.36 -24.00 11.22
C PHE A 2 -22.92 -24.57 11.06
N GLU A 3 -22.68 -25.83 11.43
CA GLU A 3 -21.36 -26.47 11.25
C GLU A 3 -20.99 -26.75 9.78
N LEU A 4 -21.97 -26.85 8.89
CA LEU A 4 -21.73 -27.11 7.46
C LEU A 4 -21.24 -25.87 6.70
N ILE A 5 -21.53 -24.67 7.21
CA ILE A 5 -21.15 -23.41 6.56
C ILE A 5 -19.66 -23.09 6.80
N ASN A 6 -19.15 -23.45 7.99
CA ASN A 6 -17.75 -23.21 8.38
C ASN A 6 -16.75 -24.11 7.64
N ASN A 7 -17.17 -25.27 7.13
CA ASN A 7 -16.30 -26.18 6.39
C ASN A 7 -16.16 -25.85 4.89
N LEU A 8 -16.94 -24.89 4.35
CA LEU A 8 -16.90 -24.51 2.93
C LEU A 8 -16.06 -23.25 2.63
N TYR A 9 -15.72 -22.47 3.66
CA TYR A 9 -14.72 -21.40 3.58
C TYR A 9 -13.69 -21.68 4.66
N GLY A 10 -12.66 -22.45 4.31
CA GLY A 10 -11.46 -22.61 5.11
C GLY A 10 -10.74 -21.26 5.23
N MET A 11 -11.23 -20.41 6.13
CA MET A 11 -10.40 -19.41 6.76
C MET A 11 -9.50 -20.20 7.69
N ASP A 12 -8.34 -20.62 7.16
CA ASP A 12 -7.26 -21.19 7.94
C ASP A 12 -6.92 -20.19 9.05
N SER A 13 -7.48 -20.41 10.23
CA SER A 13 -7.25 -19.53 11.36
C SER A 13 -5.83 -19.78 11.86
N LEU A 14 -4.91 -18.91 11.45
CA LEU A 14 -3.52 -18.96 11.87
C LEU A 14 -3.41 -18.45 13.30
N SER A 15 -3.50 -19.35 14.29
CA SER A 15 -3.24 -19.02 15.70
C SER A 15 -1.74 -18.88 15.94
N LEU A 16 -1.18 -17.70 15.66
CA LEU A 16 0.23 -17.41 15.93
C LEU A 16 0.46 -17.14 17.43
N LYS A 17 0.88 -18.17 18.17
CA LYS A 17 1.61 -18.00 19.44
C LYS A 17 3.10 -17.87 19.12
N VAL A 18 3.49 -16.80 18.44
CA VAL A 18 4.90 -16.55 18.11
C VAL A 18 5.27 -15.22 18.75
N ASP A 19 6.37 -15.22 19.49
CA ASP A 19 7.03 -14.02 19.98
C ASP A 19 7.72 -13.35 18.77
N VAL A 20 6.90 -12.85 17.83
CA VAL A 20 7.39 -12.30 16.57
C VAL A 20 7.94 -10.92 16.85
N ASP A 21 9.26 -10.81 16.95
CA ASP A 21 9.90 -9.50 16.96
C ASP A 21 9.77 -8.84 15.57
N PHE A 22 9.85 -7.51 15.53
CA PHE A 22 9.70 -6.74 14.29
C PHE A 22 10.71 -7.14 13.19
N LYS A 23 11.91 -7.60 13.55
CA LYS A 23 12.92 -8.03 12.58
C LYS A 23 12.49 -9.32 11.87
N GLN A 24 11.79 -10.21 12.56
CA GLN A 24 11.24 -11.43 11.95
C GLN A 24 10.11 -11.10 10.98
N LEU A 25 9.20 -10.18 11.35
CA LEU A 25 8.16 -9.69 10.42
C LEU A 25 8.79 -9.09 9.15
N LEU A 26 9.81 -8.26 9.29
CA LEU A 26 10.51 -7.68 8.14
C LEU A 26 11.13 -8.72 7.22
N LYS A 27 11.67 -9.82 7.78
CA LYS A 27 12.23 -10.91 6.97
C LYS A 27 11.14 -11.58 6.12
N VAL A 28 9.95 -11.80 6.69
CA VAL A 28 8.80 -12.37 5.97
C VAL A 28 8.33 -11.44 4.87
N VAL A 29 8.13 -10.14 5.17
CA VAL A 29 7.69 -9.13 4.19
C VAL A 29 8.64 -9.03 3.00
N LYS A 30 9.96 -9.14 3.23
CA LYS A 30 10.95 -9.09 2.15
C LYS A 30 10.84 -10.26 1.16
N GLN A 31 10.40 -11.43 1.62
CA GLN A 31 10.27 -12.65 0.82
C GLN A 31 8.97 -12.71 0.01
N LEU A 32 8.01 -11.83 0.28
CA LEU A 32 6.77 -11.75 -0.48
C LEU A 32 7.03 -11.40 -1.95
N SER A 33 6.25 -12.02 -2.83
CA SER A 33 6.20 -11.64 -4.25
C SER A 33 5.63 -10.22 -4.43
N PRO A 34 5.85 -9.58 -5.59
CA PRO A 34 5.30 -8.24 -5.85
C PRO A 34 3.78 -8.15 -5.66
N SER A 35 3.02 -9.16 -6.12
CA SER A 35 1.56 -9.18 -6.00
C SER A 35 1.07 -9.36 -4.56
N GLU A 36 1.79 -10.13 -3.74
CA GLU A 36 1.50 -10.28 -2.31
C GLU A 36 1.84 -9.02 -1.52
N LYS A 37 2.91 -8.29 -1.89
CA LYS A 37 3.23 -6.99 -1.29
C LYS A 37 2.14 -5.96 -1.54
N LEU A 38 1.53 -5.97 -2.73
CA LEU A 38 0.41 -5.08 -3.03
C LEU A 38 -0.80 -5.40 -2.14
N LYS A 39 -1.18 -6.67 -2.02
CA LYS A 39 -2.27 -7.09 -1.12
C LYS A 39 -1.99 -6.74 0.34
N LEU A 40 -0.74 -6.90 0.78
CA LEU A 40 -0.33 -6.50 2.13
C LEU A 40 -0.45 -4.99 2.29
N ASN A 41 -0.02 -4.20 1.30
CA ASN A 41 -0.16 -2.75 1.30
C ASN A 41 -1.64 -2.36 1.46
N ASP A 42 -2.53 -2.87 0.61
CA ASP A 42 -3.96 -2.57 0.68
C ASP A 42 -4.58 -2.92 2.04
N ALA A 43 -4.08 -3.96 2.72
CA ALA A 43 -4.57 -4.39 4.03
C ALA A 43 -4.02 -3.57 5.21
N ILE A 44 -2.81 -3.00 5.10
CA ILE A 44 -2.19 -2.19 6.17
C ILE A 44 -2.34 -0.69 5.92
N TRP A 45 -2.64 -0.30 4.68
CA TRP A 45 -2.87 1.08 4.32
C TRP A 45 -4.17 1.55 4.96
N LYS A 46 -4.08 2.72 5.57
CA LYS A 46 -5.17 3.37 6.26
C LYS A 46 -5.59 4.55 5.41
N ASP A 47 -6.82 4.53 4.92
CA ASP A 47 -7.37 5.60 4.07
C ASP A 47 -7.45 6.95 4.82
N ASP A 48 -7.37 6.91 6.15
CA ASP A 48 -7.34 8.05 7.08
C ASP A 48 -5.92 8.54 7.40
N ILE A 49 -4.88 8.14 6.65
CA ILE A 49 -3.53 8.71 6.80
C ILE A 49 -3.56 10.17 6.37
N GLU A 50 -3.69 11.06 7.36
CA GLU A 50 -3.46 12.48 7.17
C GLU A 50 -2.00 12.73 6.75
N ILE A 51 -1.82 13.57 5.74
CA ILE A 51 -0.49 14.03 5.35
C ILE A 51 0.12 14.74 6.57
N PRO A 52 1.27 14.31 7.09
CA PRO A 52 1.90 14.95 8.24
C PRO A 52 2.06 16.46 8.01
N ILE A 53 1.80 17.28 9.03
CA ILE A 53 1.77 18.75 8.94
C ILE A 53 3.05 19.31 8.29
N GLU A 54 4.20 18.70 8.59
CA GLU A 54 5.50 19.04 8.00
C GLU A 54 5.56 18.90 6.46
N HIS A 55 4.80 17.95 5.90
CA HIS A 55 4.74 17.68 4.46
C HIS A 55 3.59 18.39 3.75
N GLN A 56 2.57 18.85 4.48
CA GLN A 56 1.40 19.53 3.91
C GLN A 56 1.80 20.76 3.09
N LYS A 57 2.76 21.55 3.58
CA LYS A 57 3.27 22.73 2.87
C LYS A 57 3.83 22.36 1.49
N ILE A 58 4.63 21.30 1.41
CA ILE A 58 5.23 20.83 0.14
C ILE A 58 4.13 20.38 -0.83
N VAL A 59 3.12 19.67 -0.32
CA VAL A 59 1.98 19.22 -1.14
C VAL A 59 1.18 20.41 -1.67
N LEU A 60 0.84 21.37 -0.82
CA LEU A 60 0.13 22.59 -1.22
C LEU A 60 0.93 23.41 -2.23
N GLU A 61 2.24 23.56 -2.04
CA GLU A 61 3.11 24.23 -3.00
C GLU A 61 3.14 23.53 -4.36
N ARG A 62 3.18 22.20 -4.39
CA ARG A 62 3.12 21.41 -5.63
C ARG A 62 1.79 21.59 -6.35
N ILE A 63 0.68 21.52 -5.60
CA ILE A 63 -0.67 21.78 -6.14
C ILE A 63 -0.74 23.18 -6.76
N GLN A 64 -0.25 24.20 -6.05
CA GLN A 64 -0.27 25.57 -6.57
C GLN A 64 0.60 25.75 -7.81
N LYS A 65 1.78 25.12 -7.84
CA LYS A 65 2.67 25.13 -9.01
C LYS A 65 2.01 24.47 -10.22
N SER A 66 1.32 23.33 -10.04
CA SER A 66 0.60 22.67 -11.13
C SER A 66 -0.62 23.46 -11.60
N LYS A 67 -1.33 24.18 -10.71
CA LYS A 67 -2.44 25.07 -11.11
C LYS A 67 -1.97 26.24 -11.97
N ASN A 68 -0.84 26.83 -11.62
CA ASN A 68 -0.28 27.97 -12.34
C ASN A 68 0.46 27.56 -13.63
N SER A 69 0.89 26.31 -13.70
CA SER A 69 1.63 25.73 -14.82
C SER A 69 1.13 24.30 -15.10
N PRO A 70 -0.05 24.14 -15.73
CA PRO A 70 -0.65 22.83 -16.01
C PRO A 70 0.24 21.92 -16.86
N GLU A 71 1.09 22.48 -17.71
CA GLU A 71 2.08 21.78 -18.53
C GLU A 71 3.13 21.00 -17.71
N ARG A 72 3.24 21.27 -16.41
CA ARG A 72 4.09 20.49 -15.49
C ARG A 72 3.46 19.18 -15.05
N MET A 73 2.15 19.00 -15.25
CA MET A 73 1.51 17.73 -14.99
C MET A 73 1.85 16.80 -16.15
N LEU A 74 2.64 15.77 -15.87
CA LEU A 74 2.89 14.72 -16.84
C LEU A 74 1.60 13.93 -17.07
N ASP A 75 1.32 13.65 -18.34
CA ASP A 75 0.28 12.70 -18.72
C ASP A 75 0.78 11.29 -18.40
N TRP A 76 0.15 10.63 -17.43
CA TRP A 76 0.56 9.32 -16.96
C TRP A 76 0.51 8.25 -18.06
N ASP A 77 -0.39 8.39 -19.03
CA ASP A 77 -0.50 7.48 -20.17
C ASP A 77 0.69 7.68 -21.14
N GLU A 78 1.23 8.90 -21.24
CA GLU A 78 2.41 9.21 -22.05
C GLU A 78 3.70 8.72 -21.39
N VAL A 79 3.81 8.77 -20.06
CA VAL A 79 5.03 8.37 -19.34
C VAL A 79 5.10 6.86 -19.09
N SER A 80 3.98 6.14 -19.00
CA SER A 80 3.98 4.70 -18.70
C SER A 80 4.67 3.85 -19.75
N ASP A 81 4.72 4.33 -20.99
CA ASP A 81 5.34 3.65 -22.13
C ASP A 81 6.83 3.98 -22.29
N LEU A 82 7.35 4.94 -21.51
CA LEU A 82 8.76 5.29 -21.56
C LEU A 82 9.60 4.25 -20.81
N PRO A 83 10.75 3.82 -21.37
CA PRO A 83 11.65 2.92 -20.67
C PRO A 83 12.16 3.60 -19.39
N ILE A 84 12.01 2.91 -18.26
CA ILE A 84 12.51 3.36 -16.96
C ILE A 84 14.04 3.49 -17.08
N GLN A 85 14.55 4.71 -16.96
CA GLN A 85 15.98 5.05 -17.02
C GLN A 85 16.73 4.64 -15.74
#